data_AF-A0A6V8CXW4-F1
#
_entry.id   AF-A0A6V8CXW4-F1
#
_cell.length_a   1.000
_cell.length_b   1.000
_cell.length_c   1.000
_cell.angle_alpha   90.00
_cell.angle_beta   90.00
_cell.angle_gamma   90.00
#
_symmetry.space_group_name_H-M   'P 1'
#
loop_
_entity.id
_entity.type
_entity.pdbx_description
1 polymer ?
#
loop_
_entity_poly.entity_id
_entity_poly.type
_entity_poly.pdbx_seq_one_letter_code
_entity_poly.pdbx_strand_id
1 'polypeptide(L)'
;MDARDDIIVMTEPQWQRLWEKSAIGRRLKEGGLHLLPEEVIFCHHHRHQPLPSDDWIQKNLNLDSSLEARFLILEALRVPGNLIILAEHEHSSKWDTESDSWALRWHKETHPD
;
A
#
# COMPACT_ATOMS: atom_id res chain seq x y z
N MET A 1 -4.24 6.69 10.30
CA MET A 1 -4.97 5.84 9.32
C MET A 1 -6.15 5.26 10.05
N ASP A 2 -7.28 5.11 9.38
CA ASP A 2 -8.51 4.64 10.01
C ASP A 2 -8.89 3.28 9.46
N ALA A 3 -9.31 2.36 10.33
CA ALA A 3 -9.93 1.11 9.90
C ALA A 3 -11.43 1.37 9.65
N ARG A 4 -11.93 1.02 8.46
CA ARG A 4 -13.35 1.11 8.06
C ARG A 4 -13.71 -0.18 7.36
N ASP A 5 -14.72 -0.93 7.82
CA ASP A 5 -15.24 -2.13 7.13
C ASP A 5 -14.14 -3.04 6.52
N ASP A 6 -13.18 -3.45 7.36
CA ASP A 6 -12.03 -4.30 7.01
C ASP A 6 -10.98 -3.70 6.05
N ILE A 7 -11.11 -2.42 5.69
CA ILE A 7 -10.13 -1.68 4.90
C ILE A 7 -9.42 -0.60 5.72
N ILE A 8 -8.15 -0.34 5.41
CA ILE A 8 -7.40 0.77 6.02
C ILE A 8 -7.40 1.95 5.07
N VAL A 9 -7.88 3.08 5.57
CA VAL A 9 -8.03 4.31 4.79
C VAL A 9 -7.22 5.45 5.39
N MET A 10 -6.58 6.21 4.52
CA MET A 10 -5.98 7.50 4.86
C MET A 10 -6.74 8.63 4.17
N THR A 11 -7.53 9.39 4.93
CA THR A 11 -8.36 10.49 4.41
C THR A 11 -7.76 11.88 4.61
N GLU A 12 -6.77 12.01 5.50
CA GLU A 12 -6.07 13.28 5.73
C GLU A 12 -5.33 13.75 4.48
N PRO A 13 -5.34 15.05 4.12
CA PRO A 13 -4.88 15.57 2.83
C PRO A 13 -3.46 15.14 2.38
N GLN A 14 -2.62 14.70 3.33
CA GLN A 14 -1.29 14.14 3.07
C GLN A 14 -1.31 12.93 2.12
N TRP A 15 -2.47 12.26 1.97
CA TRP A 15 -2.64 11.14 1.05
C TRP A 15 -2.37 11.50 -0.41
N GLN A 16 -2.67 12.73 -0.82
CA GLN A 16 -2.46 13.19 -2.20
C GLN A 16 -0.98 13.16 -2.56
N ARG A 17 -0.16 13.82 -1.73
CA ARG A 17 1.30 13.86 -1.89
C ARG A 17 1.93 12.48 -1.76
N LEU A 18 1.41 11.62 -0.87
CA LEU A 18 1.91 10.26 -0.73
C LEU A 18 1.69 9.47 -2.02
N TRP A 19 0.50 9.56 -2.60
CA TRP A 19 0.18 8.89 -3.86
C TRP A 19 1.02 9.46 -5.01
N GLU A 20 0.99 10.77 -5.25
CA GLU A 20 1.70 11.43 -6.36
C GLU A 20 3.21 11.15 -6.40
N LYS A 21 3.83 10.90 -5.24
CA LYS A 21 5.27 10.64 -5.15
C LYS A 21 5.64 9.18 -5.18
N SER A 22 4.70 8.28 -4.89
CA SER A 22 5.07 6.91 -4.53
C SER A 22 4.10 5.83 -5.01
N ALA A 23 2.97 6.21 -5.60
CA ALA A 23 1.92 5.30 -6.07
C ALA A 23 1.50 4.25 -5.03
N ILE A 24 1.60 4.58 -3.74
CA ILE A 24 1.15 3.69 -2.65
C ILE A 24 -0.37 3.73 -2.56
N GLY A 25 -0.97 2.55 -2.37
CA GLY A 25 -2.40 2.40 -2.17
C GLY A 25 -3.21 2.67 -3.44
N ARG A 26 -4.52 2.52 -3.26
CA ARG A 26 -5.54 2.83 -4.28
C ARG A 26 -6.30 4.08 -3.89
N ARG A 27 -6.42 5.03 -4.83
CA ARG A 27 -7.23 6.23 -4.63
C ARG A 27 -8.71 5.86 -4.53
N LEU A 28 -9.40 6.41 -3.52
CA LEU A 28 -10.86 6.28 -3.36
C LEU A 28 -11.59 7.39 -4.12
N LYS A 29 -12.82 7.11 -4.57
CA LYS A 29 -13.63 8.07 -5.35
C LYS A 29 -14.01 9.29 -4.52
N GLU A 30 -14.37 9.10 -3.25
CA GLU A 30 -14.64 10.18 -2.29
C GLU A 30 -13.39 10.89 -1.73
N GLY A 31 -12.19 10.46 -2.16
CA GLY A 31 -10.92 10.98 -1.67
C GLY A 31 -10.32 10.14 -0.54
N GLY A 32 -9.00 10.02 -0.55
CA GLY A 32 -8.23 9.18 0.36
C GLY A 32 -7.52 8.04 -0.35
N LEU A 33 -6.72 7.31 0.42
CA LEU A 33 -6.05 6.09 -0.02
C LEU A 33 -6.54 4.88 0.74
N HIS A 34 -6.94 3.85 0.00
CA HIS A 34 -7.03 2.48 0.48
C HIS A 34 -5.63 1.86 0.53
N LEU A 35 -5.25 1.30 1.67
CA LEU A 35 -3.96 0.66 1.90
C LEU A 35 -4.16 -0.80 2.26
N LEU A 36 -3.40 -1.68 1.61
CA LEU A 36 -3.31 -3.08 1.98
C LEU A 36 -2.37 -3.25 3.19
N PRO A 37 -2.46 -4.37 3.94
CA PRO A 37 -1.75 -4.48 5.21
C PRO A 37 -0.24 -4.26 5.15
N GLU A 38 0.45 -4.80 4.14
CA GLU A 38 1.88 -4.56 3.93
C GLU A 38 2.20 -3.08 3.62
N GLU A 39 1.29 -2.36 2.96
CA GLU A 39 1.43 -0.92 2.71
C GLU A 39 1.20 -0.10 3.98
N VAL A 40 0.30 -0.52 4.87
CA VAL A 40 0.09 0.12 6.18
C VAL A 40 1.37 0.04 7.00
N ILE A 41 1.99 -1.14 7.07
CA ILE A 41 3.28 -1.36 7.76
C ILE A 41 4.37 -0.50 7.11
N PHE A 42 4.46 -0.51 5.78
CA PHE A 42 5.42 0.33 5.05
C PHE A 42 5.23 1.83 5.33
N CYS A 43 3.99 2.33 5.29
CA CYS A 43 3.66 3.72 5.59
C CYS A 43 3.98 4.11 7.03
N HIS A 44 3.77 3.20 7.97
CA HIS A 44 4.14 3.44 9.36
C HIS A 44 5.65 3.62 9.52
N HIS A 45 6.46 2.66 9.02
CA HIS A 45 7.91 2.69 9.20
C HIS A 45 8.63 3.73 8.33
N HIS A 46 8.22 3.90 7.06
CA HIS A 46 8.97 4.70 6.07
C HIS A 46 8.33 6.04 5.71
N ARG A 47 7.11 6.30 6.19
CA ARG A 47 6.35 7.53 5.92
C ARG A 47 5.77 8.18 7.18
N HIS A 48 6.09 7.65 8.35
CA HIS A 48 5.66 8.17 9.66
C HIS A 48 4.14 8.33 9.77
N GLN A 49 3.38 7.44 9.13
CA GLN A 49 1.93 7.45 9.23
C GLN A 49 1.48 6.73 10.52
N PRO A 50 0.49 7.28 11.25
CA PRO A 50 -0.02 6.63 12.45
C PRO A 50 -0.81 5.38 12.09
N LEU A 51 -0.61 4.31 12.85
CA LEU A 51 -1.40 3.09 12.77
C LEU A 51 -2.86 3.34 13.19
N PRO A 52 -3.80 2.47 12.79
CA PRO A 52 -5.18 2.51 13.31
C PRO A 52 -5.29 2.24 14.82
N SER A 53 -4.39 1.40 15.36
CA SER A 53 -4.23 1.14 16.79
C SER A 53 -2.79 0.72 17.09
N ASP A 54 -2.34 0.87 18.35
CA ASP A 54 -0.97 0.52 18.75
C ASP A 54 -0.65 -0.97 18.55
N ASP A 55 -1.66 -1.83 18.66
CA ASP A 55 -1.55 -3.29 18.50
C ASP A 55 -1.88 -3.79 17.09
N TRP A 56 -2.10 -2.87 16.14
CA TRP A 56 -2.61 -3.19 14.80
C TRP A 56 -1.69 -4.16 14.05
N ILE A 57 -0.37 -3.95 14.08
CA ILE A 57 0.61 -4.81 13.39
C ILE A 57 0.57 -6.23 13.98
N GLN A 58 0.64 -6.35 15.31
CA GLN A 58 0.64 -7.65 15.98
C GLN A 58 -0.64 -8.44 15.69
N LYS A 59 -1.80 -7.76 15.71
CA LYS A 59 -3.09 -8.37 15.35
C LYS A 59 -3.08 -8.90 13.92
N ASN A 60 -2.61 -8.11 12.95
CA ASN A 60 -2.63 -8.52 11.55
C ASN A 60 -1.61 -9.62 11.24
N LEU A 61 -0.44 -9.64 11.89
CA LEU A 61 0.53 -10.74 11.77
C LEU A 61 -0.03 -12.07 12.31
N ASN A 62 -0.86 -12.02 13.36
CA ASN A 62 -1.53 -13.22 13.88
C ASN A 62 -2.65 -13.73 12.97
N LEU A 63 -3.26 -12.84 12.18
CA LEU A 63 -4.34 -13.17 11.24
C LEU A 63 -3.80 -13.68 9.89
N ASP A 64 -2.69 -13.10 9.42
CA ASP A 64 -2.08 -13.42 8.15
C ASP A 64 -0.59 -13.71 8.31
N SER A 65 -0.26 -15.00 8.39
CA SER A 65 1.13 -15.47 8.51
C SER A 65 2.04 -15.08 7.33
N SER A 66 1.48 -14.69 6.18
CA SER A 66 2.26 -14.29 5.01
C SER A 66 2.54 -12.79 4.98
N LEU A 67 1.88 -11.99 5.82
CA LEU A 67 2.00 -10.53 5.86
C LEU A 67 3.44 -10.08 6.09
N GLU A 68 4.17 -10.74 6.98
CA GLU A 68 5.58 -10.42 7.24
C GLU A 68 6.42 -10.56 5.95
N ALA A 69 6.26 -11.66 5.22
CA ALA A 69 6.96 -11.88 3.97
C ALA A 69 6.57 -10.86 2.90
N ARG A 70 5.27 -10.54 2.76
CA ARG A 70 4.80 -9.52 1.80
C ARG A 70 5.36 -8.14 2.14
N PHE A 71 5.39 -7.76 3.42
CA PHE A 71 6.02 -6.52 3.87
C PHE A 71 7.53 -6.49 3.55
N LEU A 72 8.28 -7.54 3.86
CA LEU A 72 9.72 -7.60 3.59
C LEU A 72 10.03 -7.47 2.09
N ILE A 73 9.25 -8.15 1.24
CA ILE A 73 9.39 -8.05 -0.22
C ILE A 73 9.06 -6.61 -0.66
N LEU A 74 7.94 -6.05 -0.17
CA LEU A 74 7.52 -4.68 -0.51
C LEU A 74 8.59 -3.66 -0.10
N GLU A 75 9.13 -3.77 1.11
CA GLU A 75 10.17 -2.90 1.63
C GLU A 75 11.44 -2.99 0.77
N ALA A 76 11.93 -4.21 0.51
CA ALA A 76 13.13 -4.45 -0.29
C ALA A 76 13.01 -3.86 -1.72
N LEU A 77 11.81 -3.94 -2.31
CA LEU A 77 11.56 -3.37 -3.63
C LEU A 77 11.40 -1.85 -3.60
N ARG A 78 10.78 -1.27 -2.57
CA ARG A 78 10.44 0.16 -2.53
C ARG A 78 11.54 1.05 -1.97
N VAL A 79 12.34 0.59 -1.02
CA VAL A 79 13.44 1.39 -0.41
C VAL A 79 14.44 1.91 -1.46
N PRO A 80 14.83 1.14 -2.49
CA PRO A 80 15.68 1.64 -3.58
C PRO A 80 15.03 2.69 -4.50
N GLY A 81 13.76 3.03 -4.28
CA GLY A 81 13.02 4.04 -5.04
C GLY A 81 12.17 3.50 -6.18
N ASN A 82 11.90 2.18 -6.25
CA ASN A 82 10.92 1.66 -7.20
C ASN A 82 9.49 2.02 -6.76
N LEU A 83 8.61 2.22 -7.75
CA LEU A 83 7.18 2.31 -7.51
C LEU A 83 6.60 0.90 -7.66
N ILE A 84 6.00 0.40 -6.59
CA ILE A 84 5.38 -0.93 -6.55
C ILE A 84 3.89 -0.75 -6.26
N ILE A 85 3.03 -1.24 -7.15
CA ILE A 85 1.58 -1.32 -6.93
C ILE A 85 1.21 -2.78 -6.75
N LEU A 86 0.49 -3.09 -5.68
CA LEU A 86 -0.01 -4.43 -5.40
C LEU A 86 -1.16 -4.78 -6.34
N ALA A 87 -1.14 -5.99 -6.91
CA ALA A 87 -2.11 -6.43 -7.91
C ALA A 87 -3.55 -6.53 -7.38
N GLU A 88 -3.70 -6.68 -6.06
CA GLU A 88 -4.98 -6.68 -5.36
C GLU A 88 -5.66 -5.29 -5.39
N HIS A 89 -4.92 -4.22 -5.63
CA HIS A 89 -5.56 -2.96 -6.00
C HIS A 89 -6.19 -3.12 -7.39
N GLU A 90 -7.52 -3.12 -7.47
CA GLU A 90 -8.38 -3.27 -8.67
C GLU A 90 -8.08 -2.30 -9.84
N HIS A 91 -7.03 -1.48 -9.74
CA HIS A 91 -6.45 -0.75 -10.86
C HIS A 91 -5.94 -1.66 -11.99
N SER A 92 -5.80 -2.97 -11.77
CA SER A 92 -5.36 -3.98 -12.75
C SER A 92 -6.20 -4.05 -14.02
N SER A 93 -7.45 -3.56 -14.06
CA SER A 93 -8.20 -3.48 -15.32
C SER A 93 -7.57 -2.58 -16.39
N LYS A 94 -6.68 -1.65 -16.00
CA LYS A 94 -5.93 -0.79 -16.94
C LYS A 94 -4.64 -1.42 -17.46
N TRP A 95 -4.14 -2.48 -16.81
CA TRP A 95 -2.81 -3.02 -17.06
C TRP A 95 -2.91 -4.52 -17.27
N ASP A 96 -2.36 -5.01 -18.38
CA ASP A 96 -2.24 -6.45 -18.58
C ASP A 96 -1.37 -7.05 -17.47
N THR A 97 -2.02 -7.79 -16.58
CA THR A 97 -1.43 -8.45 -15.42
C THR A 97 -1.64 -9.94 -15.57
N GLU A 98 -0.58 -10.71 -15.38
CA GLU A 98 -0.73 -12.15 -15.20
C GLU A 98 -1.43 -12.40 -13.87
N SER A 99 -2.41 -13.31 -13.84
CA SER A 99 -3.29 -13.55 -12.68
C SER A 99 -2.55 -13.87 -11.38
N ASP A 100 -1.35 -14.44 -11.51
CA ASP A 100 -0.54 -14.90 -10.39
C ASP A 100 0.49 -13.84 -9.95
N SER A 101 0.47 -12.66 -10.57
CA SER A 101 1.34 -11.55 -10.18
C SER A 101 0.89 -10.97 -8.84
N TRP A 102 1.80 -10.89 -7.88
CA TRP A 102 1.52 -10.21 -6.60
C TRP A 102 1.55 -8.69 -6.73
N ALA A 103 2.45 -8.15 -7.56
CA ALA A 103 2.64 -6.71 -7.71
C ALA A 103 3.22 -6.34 -9.08
N LEU A 104 3.01 -5.09 -9.47
CA LEU A 104 3.56 -4.45 -10.64
C LEU A 104 4.65 -3.44 -10.24
N ARG A 105 5.65 -3.27 -11.11
CA ARG A 105 6.80 -2.37 -10.88
C ARG A 105 6.88 -1.30 -11.95
N TRP A 106 7.09 -0.06 -11.52
CA TRP A 106 7.49 1.06 -12.38
C TRP A 106 8.84 1.63 -11.95
N HIS A 107 9.53 2.20 -12.94
CA HIS A 107 10.62 3.12 -12.70
C HIS A 107 10.07 4.41 -12.09
N LYS A 108 10.84 5.04 -11.18
CA LYS A 108 10.44 6.29 -10.50
C LYS A 108 10.07 7.45 -11.44
N GLU A 109 10.56 7.40 -12.68
CA GLU A 109 10.34 8.42 -13.72
C GLU A 109 9.02 8.21 -14.46
N THR A 110 8.37 7.07 -14.27
CA THR A 110 7.13 6.67 -14.93
C THR A 110 6.08 6.41 -13.86
N HIS A 111 5.37 7.46 -13.44
CA HIS A 111 4.30 7.29 -12.47
C HIS A 111 3.10 6.56 -13.11
N PRO A 112 2.50 5.57 -12.43
CA PRO A 112 1.28 4.92 -12.92
C PRO A 112 0.07 5.88 -12.82
N ASP A 113 -0.73 5.95 -13.89
CA ASP A 113 -1.84 6.91 -14.07
C ASP A 113 -3.20 6.52 -13.42
#